data_AF-A0A2U1CAE9-F1
#
_entry.id   AF-A0A2U1CAE9-F1
#
_cell.length_a   1.000
_cell.length_b   1.000
_cell.length_c   1.000
_cell.angle_alpha   90.00
_cell.angle_beta   90.00
_cell.angle_gamma   90.00
#
_symmetry.space_group_name_H-M   'P 1'
#
loop_
_entity.id
_entity.type
_entity.pdbx_description
1 polymer ?
#
loop_
_entity_poly.entity_id
_entity_poly.type
_entity_poly.pdbx_seq_one_letter_code
_entity_poly.pdbx_strand_id
1 'polypeptide(L)'
;MPRPVNHSAGAEQRAHRILQETSDIEELRAAQAYLLPLAGLTLDQVALMLGRDRYWISRTRNRFIRGQKSLTHGGRRQSLVPEDQELAMVKRAFISPDRWGWRQGATTLRTNLRFWLEKATDADVAESTITAMLNRVAPKILVGATAADLQRHCYSLRNLFDFEQKACEEKGISWP
;
A
#
# COMPACT_ATOMS: atom_id res chain seq x y z
N MET A 1 -21.97 -29.72 17.58
CA MET A 1 -20.65 -30.24 17.99
C MET A 1 -19.65 -29.08 17.98
N PRO A 2 -18.99 -28.74 19.11
CA PRO A 2 -17.88 -27.79 19.09
C PRO A 2 -16.75 -28.37 18.23
N ARG A 3 -16.30 -27.61 17.24
CA ARG A 3 -15.22 -28.02 16.34
C ARG A 3 -13.89 -27.90 17.11
N PRO A 4 -12.99 -28.91 17.08
CA PRO A 4 -11.72 -28.83 17.78
C PRO A 4 -10.93 -27.59 17.37
N VAL A 5 -10.21 -27.00 18.32
CA VAL A 5 -9.46 -25.78 18.09
C VAL A 5 -8.22 -26.16 17.27
N ASN A 6 -8.17 -25.72 16.00
CA ASN A 6 -6.98 -25.89 15.18
C ASN A 6 -5.84 -25.05 15.76
N HIS A 7 -4.93 -25.69 16.47
CA HIS A 7 -3.66 -25.12 16.93
C HIS A 7 -2.68 -25.10 15.76
N SER A 8 -2.18 -23.92 15.39
CA SER A 8 -0.95 -23.84 14.61
C SER A 8 0.06 -23.04 15.42
N ALA A 9 1.18 -23.67 15.79
CA ALA A 9 2.21 -23.08 16.63
C ALA A 9 2.70 -21.72 16.06
N GLY A 10 2.77 -21.61 14.73
CA GLY A 10 3.09 -20.37 14.04
C GLY A 10 2.01 -19.29 14.12
N ALA A 11 0.73 -19.61 14.31
CA ALA A 11 -0.32 -18.61 14.48
C ALA A 11 -0.38 -18.07 15.91
N GLU A 12 -0.11 -18.88 16.93
CA GLU A 12 -0.08 -18.45 18.34
C GLU A 12 0.99 -17.39 18.58
N GLN A 13 2.23 -17.66 18.13
CA GLN A 13 3.33 -16.71 18.23
C GLN A 13 3.03 -15.40 17.50
N ARG A 14 2.45 -15.48 16.30
CA ARG A 14 1.99 -14.28 15.56
C ARG A 14 0.92 -13.51 16.30
N ALA A 15 -0.05 -14.19 16.93
CA ALA A 15 -1.13 -13.54 17.66
C ALA A 15 -0.62 -12.77 18.88
N HIS A 16 0.30 -13.38 19.65
CA HIS A 16 0.94 -12.69 20.78
C HIS A 16 1.77 -11.49 20.33
N ARG A 17 2.52 -11.62 19.23
CA ARG A 17 3.28 -10.50 18.66
C ARG A 17 2.37 -9.34 18.25
N ILE A 18 1.28 -9.62 17.54
CA ILE A 18 0.32 -8.60 17.09
C ILE A 18 -0.29 -7.86 18.28
N LEU A 19 -0.66 -8.56 19.35
CA LEU A 19 -1.19 -7.93 20.56
C LEU A 19 -0.19 -6.97 21.25
N GLN A 20 1.12 -7.18 21.08
CA GLN A 20 2.16 -6.37 21.72
C GLN A 20 2.61 -5.19 20.85
N GLU A 21 2.69 -5.40 19.54
CA GLU A 21 3.39 -4.49 18.63
C GLU A 21 2.46 -3.63 17.77
N THR A 22 1.22 -4.05 17.55
CA THR A 22 0.35 -3.47 16.52
C THR A 22 -0.58 -2.40 17.07
N SER A 23 -0.71 -1.28 16.34
CA SER A 23 -1.69 -0.22 16.60
C SER A 23 -2.95 -0.30 15.71
N ASP A 24 -2.98 -1.20 14.72
CA ASP A 24 -4.15 -1.45 13.88
C ASP A 24 -5.21 -2.28 14.63
N ILE A 25 -6.39 -1.68 14.79
CA ILE A 25 -7.53 -2.30 15.46
C ILE A 25 -8.04 -3.57 14.77
N GLU A 26 -7.93 -3.67 13.44
CA GLU A 26 -8.42 -4.85 12.71
C GLU A 26 -7.44 -6.02 12.84
N GLU A 27 -6.14 -5.76 12.92
CA GLU A 27 -5.13 -6.77 13.22
C GLU A 27 -5.25 -7.26 14.67
N LEU A 28 -5.48 -6.35 15.63
CA LEU A 28 -5.75 -6.70 17.03
C LEU A 28 -7.01 -7.59 17.15
N ARG A 29 -8.11 -7.22 16.49
CA ARG A 29 -9.33 -8.04 16.48
C ARG A 29 -9.11 -9.39 15.82
N ALA A 30 -8.28 -9.47 14.79
CA ALA A 30 -7.95 -10.75 14.14
C ALA A 30 -7.16 -11.69 15.07
N ALA A 31 -6.20 -11.15 15.82
CA ALA A 31 -5.48 -11.91 16.84
C ALA A 31 -6.42 -12.37 17.98
N GLN A 32 -7.30 -11.49 18.47
CA GLN A 32 -8.30 -11.82 19.50
C GLN A 32 -9.31 -12.87 19.03
N ALA A 33 -9.77 -12.81 17.78
CA ALA A 33 -10.66 -13.81 17.19
C ALA A 33 -10.04 -15.22 17.13
N TYR A 34 -8.71 -15.32 17.19
CA TYR A 34 -7.96 -16.57 17.28
C TYR A 34 -7.67 -17.00 18.74
N LEU A 35 -7.20 -16.07 19.58
CA LEU A 35 -6.79 -16.36 20.95
C LEU A 35 -7.96 -16.58 21.92
N LEU A 36 -9.07 -15.86 21.77
CA LEU A 36 -10.20 -16.00 22.69
C LEU A 36 -10.85 -17.40 22.60
N PRO A 37 -11.05 -18.00 21.41
CA PRO A 37 -11.48 -19.39 21.33
C PRO A 37 -10.47 -20.40 21.89
N LEU A 38 -9.16 -20.11 21.82
CA LEU A 38 -8.13 -20.93 22.45
C LEU A 38 -8.21 -20.88 23.99
N ALA A 39 -8.62 -19.73 24.54
CA ALA A 39 -8.89 -19.56 25.96
C ALA A 39 -10.22 -20.20 26.43
N GLY A 40 -10.93 -20.93 25.55
CA GLY A 40 -12.14 -21.67 25.89
C GLY A 40 -13.46 -20.95 25.59
N LEU A 41 -13.42 -19.75 24.98
CA LEU A 41 -14.65 -19.03 24.61
C LEU A 41 -15.30 -19.59 23.35
N THR A 42 -16.62 -19.62 23.32
CA THR A 42 -17.38 -19.97 22.12
C THR A 42 -17.34 -18.82 21.10
N LEU A 43 -17.52 -19.12 19.81
CA LEU A 43 -17.54 -18.09 18.77
C LEU A 43 -18.63 -17.04 18.99
N ASP A 44 -19.76 -17.42 19.60
CA ASP A 44 -20.85 -16.49 19.92
C ASP A 44 -20.47 -15.53 21.06
N GLN A 45 -19.76 -16.03 22.09
CA GLN A 45 -19.21 -15.18 23.16
C GLN A 45 -18.13 -14.23 22.63
N VAL A 46 -17.25 -14.71 21.76
CA VAL A 46 -16.22 -13.88 21.13
C VAL A 46 -16.84 -12.81 20.24
N ALA A 47 -17.89 -13.15 19.49
CA ALA A 47 -18.66 -12.20 18.69
C ALA A 47 -19.23 -11.06 19.56
N LEU A 48 -19.83 -11.40 20.71
CA LEU A 48 -20.33 -10.41 21.67
C LEU A 48 -19.20 -9.53 22.24
N MET A 49 -18.07 -10.12 22.64
CA MET A 49 -16.95 -9.36 23.21
C MET A 49 -16.30 -8.41 22.20
N LEU A 50 -16.21 -8.80 20.94
CA LEU A 50 -15.57 -7.99 19.88
C LEU A 50 -16.56 -7.07 19.13
N GLY A 51 -17.85 -7.12 19.46
CA GLY A 51 -18.88 -6.33 18.79
C GLY A 51 -19.02 -6.66 17.29
N ARG A 52 -18.85 -7.94 16.92
CA ARG A 52 -18.91 -8.43 15.54
C ARG A 52 -19.87 -9.61 15.44
N ASP A 53 -20.28 -9.96 14.22
CA ASP A 53 -21.10 -11.15 14.02
C ASP A 53 -20.27 -12.44 14.05
N ARG A 54 -20.93 -13.55 14.37
CA ARG A 54 -20.31 -14.89 14.45
C ARG A 54 -19.63 -15.31 13.16
N TYR A 55 -20.17 -14.96 11.99
CA TYR A 55 -19.59 -15.33 10.70
C TYR A 55 -18.28 -14.58 10.46
N TRP A 56 -18.22 -13.29 10.81
CA TRP A 56 -17.00 -12.50 10.78
C TRP A 56 -15.93 -13.13 11.66
N ILE A 57 -16.24 -13.47 12.93
CA ILE A 57 -15.27 -14.12 13.83
C ILE A 57 -14.74 -15.43 13.23
N SER A 58 -15.64 -16.28 12.72
CA SER A 58 -15.25 -17.55 12.11
C SER A 58 -14.35 -17.34 10.89
N ARG A 59 -14.71 -16.42 10.00
CA ARG A 59 -13.94 -16.09 8.79
C ARG A 59 -12.58 -15.50 9.14
N THR A 60 -12.55 -14.51 10.02
CA THR A 60 -11.32 -13.84 10.46
C THR A 60 -10.37 -14.82 11.12
N ARG A 61 -10.84 -15.65 12.06
CA ARG A 61 -10.05 -16.71 12.68
C ARG A 61 -9.44 -17.65 11.65
N ASN A 62 -10.23 -18.14 10.69
CA ASN A 62 -9.74 -19.06 9.67
C ASN A 62 -8.70 -18.41 8.74
N ARG A 63 -8.86 -17.13 8.41
CA ARG A 63 -7.86 -16.37 7.63
C ARG A 63 -6.57 -16.18 8.43
N PHE A 64 -6.69 -15.85 9.71
CA PHE A 64 -5.56 -15.69 10.63
C PHE A 64 -4.73 -16.97 10.77
N ILE A 65 -5.40 -18.12 10.95
CA ILE A 65 -4.74 -19.44 11.00
C ILE A 65 -3.95 -19.71 9.71
N ARG A 66 -4.54 -19.35 8.55
CA ARG A 66 -3.91 -19.49 7.22
C ARG A 66 -2.83 -18.45 6.93
N GLY A 67 -2.58 -17.49 7.84
CA GLY A 67 -1.63 -16.39 7.60
C GLY A 67 -2.07 -15.40 6.53
N GLN A 68 -3.37 -15.34 6.21
CA GLN A 68 -3.91 -14.36 5.28
C GLN A 68 -4.12 -13.02 5.98
N LYS A 69 -3.76 -11.92 5.30
CA LYS A 69 -4.04 -10.56 5.77
C LYS A 69 -5.52 -10.32 6.00
N SER A 70 -5.86 -9.37 6.88
CA SER A 70 -7.23 -8.89 7.08
C SER A 70 -7.87 -8.47 5.75
N LEU A 71 -9.21 -8.51 5.65
CA LEU A 71 -9.87 -7.99 4.46
C LEU A 71 -9.72 -6.47 4.49
N THR A 72 -8.73 -5.95 3.79
CA THR A 72 -8.63 -4.50 3.55
C THR A 72 -9.80 -4.13 2.65
N HIS A 73 -10.75 -3.34 3.16
CA HIS A 73 -11.73 -2.69 2.31
C HIS A 73 -11.03 -1.56 1.54
N GLY A 74 -10.41 -1.92 0.42
CA GLY A 74 -9.87 -1.00 -0.57
C GLY A 74 -10.72 -1.07 -1.84
N GLY A 75 -11.11 0.09 -2.39
CA GLY A 75 -11.80 0.14 -3.68
C GLY A 75 -10.91 -0.36 -4.82
N ARG A 76 -11.53 -0.59 -6.00
CA ARG A 76 -10.92 -1.02 -7.29
C ARG A 76 -9.62 -0.29 -7.71
N ARG A 77 -9.28 0.81 -7.04
CA ARG A 77 -8.08 1.61 -7.28
C ARG A 77 -6.81 0.94 -6.71
N GLN A 78 -6.86 0.35 -5.50
CA GLN A 78 -5.71 -0.34 -4.91
C GLN A 78 -5.36 -1.66 -5.61
N SER A 79 -6.25 -2.20 -6.44
CA SER A 79 -5.99 -3.42 -7.21
C SER A 79 -5.20 -3.18 -8.49
N LEU A 80 -5.22 -1.96 -9.05
CA LEU A 80 -4.52 -1.66 -10.30
C LEU A 80 -3.11 -1.13 -10.06
N VAL A 81 -2.96 -0.20 -9.12
CA VAL A 81 -1.66 0.35 -8.71
C VAL A 81 -1.66 0.50 -7.19
N PRO A 82 -0.89 -0.32 -6.45
CA PRO A 82 -0.68 -0.14 -5.02
C PRO A 82 -0.03 1.21 -4.73
N GLU A 83 -0.25 1.72 -3.52
CA GLU A 83 0.20 3.04 -3.10
C GLU A 83 1.73 3.22 -3.18
N ASP A 84 2.49 2.19 -2.83
CA ASP A 84 3.96 2.17 -2.95
C ASP A 84 4.40 2.26 -4.42
N GLN A 85 3.63 1.63 -5.32
CA GLN A 85 3.90 1.65 -6.74
C GLN A 85 3.55 3.01 -7.37
N GLU A 86 2.54 3.73 -6.85
CA GLU A 86 2.23 5.09 -7.29
C GLU A 86 3.42 6.03 -7.06
N LEU A 87 4.06 5.98 -5.88
CA LEU A 87 5.22 6.81 -5.53
C LEU A 87 6.41 6.51 -6.45
N ALA A 88 6.73 5.22 -6.61
CA ALA A 88 7.80 4.73 -7.49
C ALA A 88 7.63 5.24 -8.92
N MET A 89 6.41 5.15 -9.45
CA MET A 89 6.09 5.60 -10.81
C MET A 89 6.24 7.11 -10.97
N VAL A 90 5.79 7.90 -10.00
CA VAL A 90 5.95 9.36 -10.03
C VAL A 90 7.43 9.74 -9.98
N LYS A 91 8.23 9.11 -9.10
CA LYS A 91 9.68 9.33 -9.04
C LYS A 91 10.35 8.98 -10.38
N ARG A 92 10.01 7.84 -10.99
CA ARG A 92 10.50 7.46 -12.35
C ARG A 92 10.09 8.45 -13.43
N ALA A 93 8.90 9.04 -13.34
CA ALA A 93 8.44 10.04 -14.30
C ALA A 93 9.28 11.33 -14.27
N PHE A 94 9.95 11.64 -13.15
CA PHE A 94 10.93 12.73 -13.06
C PHE A 94 12.27 12.40 -13.71
N ILE A 95 12.78 11.17 -13.52
CA ILE A 95 14.12 10.74 -13.98
C ILE A 95 14.15 10.42 -15.48
N SER A 96 13.01 9.97 -16.03
CA SER A 96 12.89 9.39 -17.37
C SER A 96 13.80 10.06 -18.41
N PRO A 97 14.63 9.28 -19.15
CA PRO A 97 15.49 9.82 -20.18
C PRO A 97 14.61 10.37 -21.29
N ASP A 98 14.76 11.67 -21.49
CA ASP A 98 14.10 12.48 -22.49
C ASP A 98 14.32 11.84 -23.88
N ARG A 99 13.33 11.11 -24.40
CA ARG A 99 13.36 10.62 -25.80
C ARG A 99 13.25 11.78 -26.80
N TRP A 100 12.84 12.94 -26.32
CA TRP A 100 12.62 14.16 -27.08
C TRP A 100 13.36 15.26 -26.35
N GLY A 101 14.63 15.48 -26.69
CA GLY A 101 15.44 16.49 -26.04
C GLY A 101 14.68 17.81 -25.91
N TRP A 102 14.78 18.43 -24.72
CA TRP A 102 14.25 19.74 -24.26
C TRP A 102 14.26 20.92 -25.27
N ARG A 103 14.72 20.74 -26.51
CA ARG A 103 14.66 21.72 -27.61
C ARG A 103 13.34 21.70 -28.40
N GLN A 104 12.38 20.83 -28.09
CA GLN A 104 11.01 20.97 -28.60
C GLN A 104 9.99 20.83 -27.46
N GLY A 105 9.55 21.98 -26.92
CA GLY A 105 8.27 22.11 -26.23
C GLY A 105 8.00 21.16 -25.03
N ALA A 106 8.69 21.40 -23.91
CA ALA A 106 8.25 21.08 -22.55
C ALA A 106 7.41 19.79 -22.35
N THR A 107 8.05 18.62 -22.41
CA THR A 107 7.45 17.39 -21.88
C THR A 107 7.23 17.56 -20.37
N THR A 108 5.97 17.71 -19.93
CA THR A 108 5.64 17.93 -18.52
C THR A 108 5.73 16.61 -17.74
N LEU A 109 5.92 16.68 -16.42
CA LEU A 109 5.84 15.53 -15.50
C LEU A 109 4.58 14.68 -15.77
N ARG A 110 3.46 15.34 -16.07
CA ARG A 110 2.17 14.72 -16.38
C ARG A 110 2.22 13.86 -17.63
N THR A 111 2.89 14.32 -18.68
CA THR A 111 3.08 13.57 -19.93
C THR A 111 3.92 12.31 -19.70
N ASN A 112 5.03 12.43 -18.97
CA ASN A 112 5.87 11.28 -18.62
C ASN A 112 5.12 10.28 -17.74
N LEU A 113 4.37 10.78 -16.75
CA LEU A 113 3.58 9.94 -15.87
C LEU A 113 2.48 9.20 -16.62
N ARG A 114 1.81 9.86 -17.57
CA ARG A 114 0.82 9.22 -18.44
C ARG A 114 1.41 8.02 -19.17
N PHE A 115 2.52 8.22 -19.86
CA PHE A 115 3.21 7.16 -20.61
C PHE A 115 3.53 5.94 -19.74
N TRP A 116 4.04 6.16 -18.51
CA TRP A 116 4.36 5.07 -17.60
C TRP A 116 3.12 4.36 -17.06
N LEU A 117 2.04 5.08 -16.81
CA LEU A 117 0.79 4.49 -16.34
C LEU A 117 0.11 3.65 -17.43
N GLU A 118 0.05 4.17 -18.65
CA GLU A 118 -0.49 3.43 -19.80
C GLU A 118 0.31 2.16 -20.06
N LYS A 119 1.65 2.25 -20.01
CA LYS A 119 2.54 1.10 -20.17
C LYS A 119 2.34 0.04 -19.08
N ALA A 120 2.04 0.45 -17.85
CA ALA A 120 1.88 -0.47 -16.73
C ALA A 120 0.47 -1.08 -16.64
N THR A 121 -0.54 -0.35 -17.10
CA THR A 121 -1.96 -0.75 -16.98
C THR A 121 -2.55 -1.30 -18.27
N ASP A 122 -1.82 -1.18 -19.39
CA ASP A 122 -2.27 -1.55 -20.74
C ASP A 122 -3.61 -0.91 -21.12
N ALA A 123 -3.84 0.31 -20.61
CA ALA A 123 -5.09 1.05 -20.77
C ALA A 123 -4.80 2.55 -20.87
N ASP A 124 -5.66 3.26 -21.60
CA ASP A 124 -5.61 4.72 -21.70
C ASP A 124 -5.93 5.38 -20.34
N VAL A 125 -5.18 6.43 -19.99
CA VAL A 125 -5.23 7.04 -18.67
C VAL A 125 -5.73 8.48 -18.75
N ALA A 126 -6.92 8.69 -18.19
CA ALA A 126 -7.53 10.01 -18.11
C ALA A 126 -6.69 11.02 -17.30
N GLU A 127 -6.72 12.29 -17.71
CA GLU A 127 -6.00 13.39 -17.07
C GLU A 127 -6.41 13.63 -15.61
N SER A 128 -7.67 13.34 -15.27
CA SER A 128 -8.18 13.37 -13.90
C SER A 128 -7.49 12.34 -13.01
N THR A 129 -7.14 11.18 -13.56
CA THR A 129 -6.44 10.11 -12.83
C THR A 129 -5.02 10.53 -12.50
N ILE A 130 -4.33 11.14 -13.47
CA ILE A 130 -2.98 11.71 -13.30
C ILE A 130 -3.00 12.82 -12.24
N THR A 131 -3.96 13.74 -12.31
CA THR A 131 -4.12 14.82 -11.32
C THR A 131 -4.36 14.26 -9.93
N ALA A 132 -5.27 13.30 -9.81
CA ALA A 132 -5.59 12.69 -8.53
C ALA A 132 -4.39 11.93 -7.94
N MET A 133 -3.62 11.21 -8.77
CA MET A 133 -2.40 10.51 -8.36
C MET A 133 -1.35 11.52 -7.86
N LEU A 134 -1.07 12.57 -8.62
CA LEU A 134 -0.11 13.60 -8.21
C LEU A 134 -0.51 14.28 -6.91
N ASN A 135 -1.80 14.58 -6.71
CA ASN A 135 -2.27 15.17 -5.44
C ASN A 135 -2.10 14.24 -4.23
N ARG A 136 -2.15 12.92 -4.42
CA ARG A 136 -1.89 11.94 -3.35
C ARG A 136 -0.41 11.78 -3.06
N VAL A 137 0.42 11.81 -4.10
CA VAL A 137 1.86 11.54 -4.00
C VAL A 137 2.64 12.79 -3.60
N ALA A 138 2.21 13.98 -4.02
CA ALA A 138 2.86 15.26 -3.70
C ALA A 138 3.21 15.45 -2.22
N PRO A 139 2.27 15.28 -1.25
CA PRO A 139 2.59 15.45 0.17
C PRO A 139 3.61 14.44 0.71
N LYS A 140 3.82 13.32 0.01
CA LYS A 140 4.81 12.29 0.38
C LYS A 140 6.21 12.61 -0.14
N ILE A 141 6.30 13.38 -1.22
CA ILE A 141 7.57 13.85 -1.79
C ILE A 141 8.02 15.13 -1.09
N LEU A 142 7.10 16.08 -0.93
CA LEU A 142 7.33 17.35 -0.26
C LEU A 142 6.16 17.61 0.69
N VAL A 143 6.45 17.77 1.98
CA VAL A 143 5.40 17.96 3.00
C VAL A 143 4.55 19.20 2.65
N GLY A 144 3.24 18.99 2.55
CA GLY A 144 2.27 20.05 2.23
C GLY A 144 2.22 20.47 0.74
N ALA A 145 2.96 19.80 -0.14
CA ALA A 145 2.96 20.14 -1.56
C ALA A 145 1.72 19.64 -2.29
N THR A 146 1.35 20.38 -3.33
CA THR A 146 0.31 20.01 -4.30
C THR A 146 0.91 19.49 -5.61
N ALA A 147 0.08 18.95 -6.50
CA ALA A 147 0.52 18.56 -7.84
C ALA A 147 1.13 19.75 -8.64
N ALA A 148 0.67 20.98 -8.40
CA ALA A 148 1.22 22.16 -9.04
C ALA A 148 2.64 22.48 -8.54
N ASP A 149 2.90 22.27 -7.25
CA ASP A 149 4.21 22.51 -6.65
C ASP A 149 5.24 21.50 -7.18
N LEU A 150 4.85 20.23 -7.36
CA LEU A 150 5.69 19.23 -8.02
C LEU A 150 6.08 19.65 -9.44
N GLN A 151 5.13 20.22 -10.21
CA GLN A 151 5.39 20.71 -11.56
C GLN A 151 6.35 21.91 -11.56
N ARG A 152 6.20 22.84 -10.60
CA ARG A 152 7.10 24.00 -10.44
C ARG A 152 8.52 23.57 -10.09
N HIS A 153 8.67 22.56 -9.23
CA HIS A 153 9.96 22.06 -8.77
C HIS A 153 10.49 20.88 -9.59
N CYS A 154 9.93 20.63 -10.77
CA CYS A 154 10.23 19.44 -11.56
C CYS A 154 11.73 19.29 -11.90
N TYR A 155 12.41 20.40 -12.17
CA TYR A 155 13.85 20.39 -12.46
C TYR A 155 14.69 20.02 -11.21
N SER A 156 14.40 20.64 -10.08
CA SER A 156 15.11 20.38 -8.82
C SER A 156 14.86 18.94 -8.32
N LEU A 157 13.62 18.47 -8.40
CA LEU A 157 13.23 17.11 -8.01
C LEU A 157 13.85 16.06 -8.92
N ARG A 158 13.97 16.32 -10.22
CA ARG A 158 14.69 15.43 -11.13
C ARG A 158 16.15 15.24 -10.71
N ASN A 159 16.88 16.32 -10.48
CA ASN A 159 18.28 16.23 -10.08
C ASN A 159 18.45 15.48 -8.74
N LEU A 160 17.54 15.72 -7.80
CA LEU A 160 17.51 15.01 -6.52
C LEU A 160 17.28 13.50 -6.72
N PHE A 161 16.29 13.13 -7.52
CA PHE A 161 15.96 11.72 -7.76
C PHE A 161 17.00 11.01 -8.62
N ASP A 162 17.60 11.67 -9.61
CA ASP A 162 18.76 11.16 -10.36
C ASP A 162 19.93 10.85 -9.41
N PHE A 163 20.16 11.71 -8.42
CA PHE A 163 21.20 11.48 -7.40
C PHE A 163 20.82 10.33 -6.44
N GLU A 164 19.57 10.29 -5.96
CA GLU A 164 19.09 9.18 -5.12
C GLU A 164 19.22 7.83 -5.84
N GLN A 165 18.83 7.76 -7.12
CA GLN A 165 18.93 6.53 -7.90
C GLN A 165 20.37 6.06 -8.02
N LYS A 166 21.30 6.94 -8.38
CA LYS A 166 22.73 6.61 -8.48
C LYS A 166 23.29 6.12 -7.15
N ALA A 167 22.94 6.79 -6.04
CA ALA A 167 23.37 6.38 -4.71
C ALA A 167 22.81 5.00 -4.30
N CYS A 168 21.60 4.65 -4.72
CA CYS A 168 21.02 3.33 -4.53
C CYS A 168 21.73 2.26 -5.40
N GLU A 169 22.02 2.57 -6.66
CA GLU A 169 22.76 1.69 -7.58
C GLU A 169 24.17 1.38 -7.05
N GLU A 170 24.90 2.38 -6.57
CA GLU A 170 26.23 2.21 -5.97
C GLU A 170 26.21 1.30 -4.73
N LYS A 171 25.12 1.32 -3.98
CA LYS A 171 24.94 0.51 -2.76
C LYS A 171 24.30 -0.86 -3.04
N GLY A 172 23.92 -1.16 -4.28
CA GLY A 172 23.19 -2.38 -4.64
C GLY A 172 21.79 -2.47 -4.02
N ILE A 173 21.17 -1.33 -3.69
CA ILE A 173 19.85 -1.24 -3.07
C ILE A 173 18.81 -0.91 -4.14
N SER A 174 17.63 -1.52 -4.09
CA SER A 174 16.52 -1.18 -4.98
C SER A 174 16.05 0.25 -4.71
N TRP A 175 16.08 1.10 -5.74
CA TRP A 175 15.52 2.44 -5.66
C TRP A 175 13.98 2.39 -5.74
N PRO A 176 13.25 3.08 -4.85
CA PRO A 176 11.79 3.11 -4.85
C PRO A 176 11.24 3.91 -6.03
#